data_AF-A0A537P6R4-F1
#
_entry.id   AF-A0A537P6R4-F1
#
_cell.length_a   1.000
_cell.length_b   1.000
_cell.length_c   1.000
_cell.angle_alpha   90.00
_cell.angle_beta   90.00
_cell.angle_gamma   90.00
#
_symmetry.space_group_name_H-M   'P 1'
#
loop_
_entity.id
_entity.type
_entity.pdbx_description
1 polymer ?
#
loop_
_entity_poly.entity_id
_entity_poly.type
_entity_poly.pdbx_seq_one_letter_code
_entity_poly.pdbx_strand_id
1 'polypeptide(L)'
;MLAVILLIALSGVLAHGPLSERTVTDGGLSLTYERFQRATALARFNARILVSYGDEASLTLSAPFADSFQIADIEPRPLRSSAGPQGLEFVFQAPTTGELSVVLWAHPRSFGRFNLSAAAGPEGRVAFSILVYP
;
A
#
# COMPACT_ATOMS: atom_id res chain seq x y z
N MET A 1 26.39 -18.25 -22.27
CA MET A 1 25.54 -17.88 -21.11
C MET A 1 25.71 -16.41 -20.70
N LEU A 2 26.88 -15.79 -20.86
CA LEU A 2 27.09 -14.36 -20.54
C LEU A 2 26.24 -13.39 -21.39
N ALA A 3 26.03 -13.71 -22.67
CA ALA A 3 25.29 -12.85 -23.60
C ALA A 3 23.82 -12.66 -23.23
N VAL A 4 23.17 -13.68 -22.66
CA VAL A 4 21.77 -13.61 -22.22
C VAL A 4 21.62 -12.69 -21.01
N ILE A 5 22.56 -12.76 -20.07
CA ILE A 5 22.60 -11.89 -18.89
C ILE A 5 22.81 -10.43 -19.29
N LEU A 6 23.70 -10.20 -20.28
CA LEU A 6 23.95 -8.86 -20.82
C LEU A 6 22.71 -8.28 -21.52
N LEU A 7 21.98 -9.09 -22.29
CA LEU A 7 20.74 -8.66 -22.96
C LEU A 7 19.62 -8.31 -21.96
N ILE A 8 19.50 -9.05 -20.85
CA ILE A 8 18.53 -8.73 -19.78
C ILE A 8 18.92 -7.43 -19.06
N ALA A 9 20.22 -7.20 -18.84
CA ALA A 9 20.71 -5.95 -18.24
C ALA A 9 20.50 -4.74 -19.17
N LEU A 10 20.70 -4.90 -20.49
CA LEU A 10 20.46 -3.85 -21.48
C LEU A 10 18.97 -3.61 -21.77
N SER A 11 18.09 -4.58 -21.51
CA SER A 11 16.63 -4.44 -21.67
C SER A 11 15.98 -3.52 -20.63
N GLY A 12 16.74 -2.91 -19.71
CA GLY A 12 16.20 -2.02 -18.68
C GLY A 12 15.40 -2.73 -17.58
N VAL A 13 15.33 -4.06 -17.59
CA VAL A 13 14.65 -4.87 -16.56
C VAL A 13 15.32 -4.72 -15.19
N LEU A 14 16.60 -4.35 -15.15
CA LEU A 14 17.38 -4.11 -13.94
C LEU A 14 17.59 -2.62 -13.59
N ALA A 15 17.13 -1.69 -14.44
CA ALA A 15 17.37 -0.26 -14.28
C ALA A 15 16.05 0.46 -13.95
N HIS A 16 15.74 0.63 -12.65
CA HIS A 16 14.79 1.64 -12.13
C HIS A 16 13.45 1.78 -12.90
N GLY A 17 12.83 0.66 -13.28
CA GLY A 17 11.59 0.63 -14.08
C GLY A 17 10.38 0.04 -13.34
N PRO A 18 9.16 0.12 -13.94
CA PRO A 18 7.83 -0.16 -13.37
C PRO A 18 7.55 -1.61 -12.88
N LEU A 19 8.60 -2.42 -12.68
CA LEU A 19 8.56 -3.80 -12.20
C LEU A 19 8.55 -3.91 -10.66
N SER A 20 8.91 -2.84 -9.93
CA SER A 20 8.78 -2.83 -8.46
C SER A 20 7.34 -2.56 -8.02
N GLU A 21 6.58 -1.79 -8.79
CA GLU A 21 5.18 -1.48 -8.47
C GLU A 21 4.29 -2.71 -8.70
N ARG A 22 3.45 -3.00 -7.71
CA ARG A 22 2.44 -4.04 -7.78
C ARG A 22 1.11 -3.44 -7.39
N THR A 23 0.10 -3.73 -8.21
CA THR A 23 -1.29 -3.44 -7.87
C THR A 23 -2.00 -4.74 -7.53
N VAL A 24 -2.69 -4.77 -6.40
CA VAL A 24 -3.58 -5.86 -5.98
C VAL A 24 -4.98 -5.29 -5.84
N THR A 25 -5.99 -6.02 -6.32
CA THR A 25 -7.38 -5.55 -6.30
C THR A 25 -8.28 -6.66 -5.82
N ASP A 26 -9.16 -6.36 -4.86
CA ASP A 26 -10.17 -7.28 -4.37
C ASP A 26 -11.34 -6.53 -3.72
N GLY A 27 -12.58 -7.00 -3.93
CA GLY A 27 -13.79 -6.49 -3.26
C GLY A 27 -14.03 -4.97 -3.32
N GLY A 28 -13.57 -4.30 -4.38
CA GLY A 28 -13.67 -2.83 -4.50
C GLY A 28 -12.51 -2.04 -3.90
N LEU A 29 -11.50 -2.70 -3.34
CA LEU A 29 -10.25 -2.09 -2.91
C LEU A 29 -9.13 -2.45 -3.89
N SER A 30 -8.44 -1.45 -4.44
CA SER A 30 -7.21 -1.61 -5.19
C SER A 30 -6.06 -0.95 -4.45
N LEU A 31 -4.95 -1.66 -4.24
CA LEU A 31 -3.76 -1.13 -3.58
C LEU A 31 -2.55 -1.25 -4.50
N THR A 32 -1.97 -0.11 -4.84
CA THR A 32 -0.70 -0.01 -5.56
C THR A 32 0.43 0.28 -4.58
N TYR A 33 1.49 -0.51 -4.62
CA TYR A 33 2.63 -0.40 -3.71
C TYR A 33 3.94 -0.87 -4.37
N GLU A 34 5.08 -0.48 -3.82
CA GLU A 34 6.39 -0.97 -4.27
C GLU A 34 6.79 -2.24 -3.50
N ARG A 35 7.15 -3.31 -4.23
CA ARG A 35 7.54 -4.60 -3.66
C ARG A 35 8.91 -4.57 -3.00
N PHE A 36 9.80 -3.71 -3.49
CA PHE A 36 11.16 -3.56 -2.99
C PHE A 36 11.36 -2.13 -2.50
N GLN A 37 11.64 -1.98 -1.21
CA GLN A 37 11.80 -0.68 -0.57
C GLN A 37 13.14 -0.62 0.18
N ARG A 38 13.82 0.52 0.11
CA ARG A 38 15.00 0.77 0.95
C ARG A 38 14.52 1.17 2.34
N ALA A 39 15.19 0.71 3.39
CA ALA A 39 14.86 1.06 4.77
C ALA A 39 14.92 2.58 5.02
N THR A 40 15.78 3.28 4.28
CA THR A 40 15.93 4.75 4.34
C THR A 40 14.94 5.52 3.45
N ALA A 41 14.19 4.83 2.57
CA ALA A 41 13.26 5.48 1.66
C ALA A 41 11.86 5.62 2.27
N LEU A 42 11.13 6.63 1.80
CA LEU A 42 9.73 6.83 2.13
C LEU A 42 8.87 5.90 1.25
N ALA A 43 8.25 4.91 1.88
CA ALA A 43 7.36 3.96 1.22
C ALA A 43 6.04 4.66 0.84
N ARG A 44 5.62 4.54 -0.43
CA ARG A 44 4.35 5.07 -0.92
C ARG A 44 3.35 3.93 -1.16
N PHE A 45 2.14 4.09 -0.65
CA PHE A 45 1.02 3.19 -0.84
C PHE A 45 -0.15 3.99 -1.41
N ASN A 46 -0.77 3.52 -2.48
CA ASN A 46 -1.94 4.16 -3.08
C ASN A 46 -3.11 3.18 -3.03
N ALA A 47 -4.05 3.44 -2.13
CA ALA A 47 -5.27 2.69 -1.96
C ALA A 47 -6.42 3.41 -2.68
N ARG A 48 -7.03 2.72 -3.62
CA ARG A 48 -8.22 3.13 -4.36
C ARG A 48 -9.42 2.33 -3.89
N ILE A 49 -10.43 3.00 -3.36
CA ILE A 49 -11.61 2.40 -2.73
C ILE A 49 -12.82 2.78 -3.57
N LEU A 50 -13.51 1.77 -4.10
CA LEU A 50 -14.76 1.95 -4.81
C LEU A 50 -15.90 2.18 -3.80
N VAL A 51 -16.52 3.35 -3.87
CA VAL A 51 -17.63 3.74 -3.00
C VAL A 51 -18.92 3.65 -3.82
N SER A 52 -19.76 2.68 -3.47
CA SER A 52 -21.06 2.48 -4.12
C SER A 52 -22.18 3.31 -3.49
N TYR A 53 -22.21 3.41 -2.16
CA TYR A 53 -23.20 4.18 -1.41
C TYR A 53 -22.66 4.53 -0.01
N GLY A 54 -22.67 5.82 0.35
CA GLY A 54 -22.28 6.29 1.69
C GLY A 54 -21.48 7.59 1.67
N ASP A 55 -21.51 8.32 2.79
CA ASP A 55 -20.77 9.57 2.97
C ASP A 55 -19.36 9.34 3.55
N GLU A 56 -19.07 8.13 4.01
CA GLU A 56 -17.80 7.75 4.64
C GLU A 56 -17.25 6.44 4.05
N ALA A 57 -15.93 6.39 3.93
CA ALA A 57 -15.19 5.18 3.55
C ALA A 57 -14.13 4.88 4.60
N SER A 58 -14.00 3.62 4.99
CA SER A 58 -12.96 3.17 5.91
C SER A 58 -11.81 2.48 5.18
N LEU A 59 -10.59 2.69 5.65
CA LEU A 59 -9.39 1.94 5.29
C LEU A 59 -8.77 1.40 6.57
N THR A 60 -8.67 0.08 6.69
CA THR A 60 -7.99 -0.58 7.79
C THR A 60 -6.69 -1.18 7.31
N LEU A 61 -5.57 -0.77 7.90
CA LEU A 61 -4.26 -1.39 7.73
C LEU A 61 -4.03 -2.39 8.86
N SER A 62 -3.64 -3.61 8.51
CA SER A 62 -3.46 -4.71 9.48
C SER A 62 -2.48 -4.38 10.61
N ALA A 63 -2.61 -5.04 11.77
CA ALA A 63 -1.67 -4.86 12.89
C ALA A 63 -0.18 -5.01 12.50
N PRO A 64 0.24 -5.99 11.66
CA PRO A 64 1.62 -6.06 11.17
C PRO A 64 2.11 -4.80 10.46
N PHE A 65 1.21 -4.03 9.83
CA PHE A 65 1.55 -2.74 9.24
C PHE A 65 1.93 -1.72 10.31
N ALA A 66 1.12 -1.62 11.37
CA ALA A 66 1.35 -0.71 12.49
C ALA A 66 2.69 -0.99 13.20
N ASP A 67 3.04 -2.27 13.31
CA ASP A 67 4.26 -2.73 13.98
C ASP A 67 5.51 -2.52 13.12
N SER A 68 5.38 -2.59 11.80
CA SER A 68 6.51 -2.61 10.86
C SER A 68 6.76 -1.29 10.17
N PHE A 69 5.76 -0.40 10.11
CA PHE A 69 5.83 0.88 9.42
C PHE A 69 5.43 2.03 10.35
N GLN A 70 6.09 3.17 10.17
CA GLN A 70 5.72 4.43 10.79
C GLN A 70 5.09 5.33 9.74
N ILE A 71 3.79 5.62 9.87
CA ILE A 71 3.10 6.53 8.94
C ILE A 71 3.70 7.92 9.10
N ALA A 72 4.19 8.47 7.99
CA ALA A 72 4.70 9.82 7.90
C ALA A 72 3.59 10.80 7.52
N ASP A 73 2.78 10.45 6.51
CA ASP A 73 1.67 11.27 6.05
C ASP A 73 0.59 10.45 5.34
N ILE A 74 -0.61 11.01 5.24
CA ILE A 74 -1.76 10.40 4.57
C ILE A 74 -2.63 11.48 3.90
N GLU A 75 -2.94 11.28 2.63
CA GLU A 75 -3.78 12.16 1.83
C GLU A 75 -4.91 11.38 1.13
N PRO A 76 -6.18 11.83 1.19
CA PRO A 76 -6.67 12.97 1.97
C PRO A 76 -6.57 12.71 3.49
N ARG A 77 -6.68 13.78 4.29
CA ARG A 77 -6.67 13.61 5.75
C ARG A 77 -7.93 12.85 6.19
N PRO A 78 -7.79 11.80 7.03
CA PRO A 78 -8.93 11.09 7.58
C PRO A 78 -9.72 11.99 8.54
N LEU A 79 -11.04 11.82 8.55
CA LEU A 79 -11.96 12.40 9.53
C LEU A 79 -11.73 11.80 10.91
N ARG A 80 -11.39 10.51 10.95
CA ARG A 80 -11.10 9.76 12.19
C ARG A 80 -9.97 8.77 11.95
N SER A 81 -9.10 8.65 12.95
CA SER A 81 -8.10 7.59 13.02
C SER A 81 -8.20 6.88 14.38
N SER A 82 -8.14 5.55 14.34
CA SER A 82 -8.16 4.69 15.52
C SER A 82 -7.12 3.59 15.37
N ALA A 83 -6.56 3.15 16.49
CA ALA A 83 -5.71 1.96 16.54
C ALA A 83 -6.39 0.93 17.43
N GLY A 84 -6.41 -0.33 17.00
CA GLY A 84 -7.05 -1.43 17.72
C GLY A 84 -6.42 -2.78 17.41
N PRO A 85 -7.03 -3.89 17.88
CA PRO A 85 -6.50 -5.24 17.69
C PRO A 85 -6.37 -5.66 16.22
N GLN A 86 -7.16 -5.06 15.33
CA GLN A 86 -7.11 -5.34 13.89
C GLN A 86 -6.07 -4.49 13.15
N GLY A 87 -5.49 -3.49 13.81
CA GLY A 87 -4.49 -2.57 13.26
C GLY A 87 -4.95 -1.11 13.30
N LEU A 88 -4.61 -0.36 12.27
CA LEU A 88 -4.93 1.07 12.13
C LEU A 88 -6.15 1.24 11.25
N GLU A 89 -7.17 1.91 11.77
CA GLU A 89 -8.39 2.23 11.05
C GLU A 89 -8.44 3.73 10.76
N PHE A 90 -8.74 4.06 9.51
CA PHE A 90 -8.87 5.42 9.01
C PHE A 90 -10.23 5.58 8.35
N VAL A 91 -10.96 6.64 8.71
CA VAL A 91 -12.25 6.98 8.10
C VAL A 91 -12.10 8.26 7.32
N PHE A 92 -12.52 8.26 6.06
CA PHE A 92 -12.45 9.40 5.15
C PHE A 92 -13.85 9.82 4.73
N GLN A 93 -13.96 11.10 4.37
CA GLN A 93 -15.12 11.56 3.63
C GLN A 93 -15.12 10.92 2.24
N ALA A 94 -16.16 10.15 1.94
CA ALA A 94 -16.30 9.49 0.65
C ALA A 94 -17.00 10.42 -0.36
N PRO A 95 -16.68 10.33 -1.65
CA PRO A 95 -17.51 10.92 -2.69
C PRO A 95 -18.86 10.21 -2.73
N THR A 96 -19.93 10.95 -3.05
CA THR A 96 -21.32 10.42 -3.10
C THR A 96 -21.45 9.15 -3.98
N THR A 97 -20.68 9.08 -5.06
CA THR A 97 -20.45 7.87 -5.86
C THR A 97 -19.08 7.98 -6.53
N GLY A 98 -18.33 6.88 -6.62
CA GLY A 98 -17.10 6.84 -7.41
C GLY A 98 -15.94 6.15 -6.69
N GLU A 99 -14.74 6.67 -6.91
CA GLU A 99 -13.50 6.11 -6.37
C GLU A 99 -12.83 7.12 -5.43
N LEU A 100 -12.55 6.70 -4.20
CA LEU A 100 -11.73 7.43 -3.25
C LEU A 100 -10.28 6.96 -3.37
N SER A 101 -9.37 7.88 -3.71
CA SER A 101 -7.93 7.61 -3.74
C SER A 101 -7.29 8.11 -2.45
N VAL A 102 -6.64 7.20 -1.71
CA VAL A 102 -5.88 7.47 -0.49
C VAL A 102 -4.41 7.13 -0.75
N VAL A 103 -3.54 8.13 -0.59
CA VAL A 103 -2.09 7.96 -0.65
C VAL A 103 -1.55 8.01 0.78
N LEU A 104 -0.79 6.98 1.15
CA LEU A 104 -0.13 6.87 2.43
C LEU A 104 1.37 6.82 2.21
N TRP A 105 2.11 7.62 2.99
CA TRP A 105 3.55 7.58 3.06
C TRP A 105 4.00 7.05 4.42
N ALA A 106 4.93 6.11 4.44
CA ALA A 106 5.43 5.52 5.67
C ALA A 106 6.92 5.19 5.61
N HIS A 107 7.57 5.20 6.76
CA HIS A 107 8.94 4.73 6.91
C HIS A 107 8.94 3.28 7.45
N PRO A 108 9.67 2.35 6.81
CA PRO A 108 9.93 1.05 7.41
C PRO A 108 10.68 1.21 8.75
N ARG A 109 10.25 0.47 9.78
CA ARG A 109 10.94 0.44 11.09
C ARG A 109 12.09 -0.56 11.13
N SER A 110 12.05 -1.57 10.26
CA SER A 110 13.06 -2.62 10.16
C SER A 110 13.18 -3.13 8.72
N PHE A 111 14.27 -3.84 8.43
CA PHE A 111 14.49 -4.55 7.18
C PHE A 111 13.96 -5.98 7.27
N GLY A 112 13.50 -6.54 6.16
CA GLY A 112 12.94 -7.88 6.09
C GLY A 112 11.76 -8.00 5.14
N ARG A 113 11.11 -9.17 5.15
CA ARG A 113 9.89 -9.43 4.38
C ARG A 113 8.68 -9.27 5.27
N PHE A 114 7.80 -8.34 4.91
CA PHE A 114 6.55 -8.07 5.62
C PHE A 114 5.38 -8.62 4.85
N ASN A 115 4.49 -9.33 5.53
CA ASN A 115 3.19 -9.74 5.00
C ASN A 115 2.14 -8.86 5.66
N LEU A 116 1.43 -8.11 4.84
CA LEU A 116 0.54 -7.04 5.23
C LEU A 116 -0.83 -7.28 4.60
N SER A 117 -1.86 -6.69 5.19
CA SER A 117 -3.15 -6.57 4.53
C SER A 117 -3.76 -5.20 4.75
N ALA A 118 -4.59 -4.80 3.79
CA ALA A 118 -5.43 -3.62 3.86
C ALA A 118 -6.87 -4.05 3.58
N ALA A 119 -7.82 -3.44 4.25
CA ALA A 119 -9.25 -3.67 4.04
C ALA A 119 -9.98 -2.33 3.90
N ALA A 120 -11.01 -2.30 3.07
CA ALA A 120 -11.87 -1.14 2.90
C ALA A 120 -13.33 -1.59 2.77
N GLY A 121 -14.19 -1.04 3.62
CA GLY A 121 -15.59 -1.44 3.69
C GLY A 121 -15.78 -2.93 4.04
N PRO A 122 -16.96 -3.50 3.73
CA PRO A 122 -17.32 -4.87 4.11
C PRO A 122 -16.66 -5.96 3.26
N GLU A 123 -16.34 -5.68 1.99
CA GLU A 123 -15.85 -6.68 1.03
C GLU A 123 -14.41 -6.45 0.57
N GLY A 124 -13.92 -5.21 0.56
CA GLY A 124 -12.60 -4.89 0.04
C GLY A 124 -11.50 -5.39 0.96
N ARG A 125 -10.71 -6.38 0.56
CA ARG A 125 -9.55 -6.83 1.33
C ARG A 125 -8.43 -7.30 0.44
N VAL A 126 -7.27 -6.67 0.56
CA VAL A 126 -6.08 -7.05 -0.19
C VAL A 126 -4.98 -7.48 0.75
N ALA A 127 -4.36 -8.62 0.45
CA ALA A 127 -3.15 -9.09 1.10
C ALA A 127 -1.95 -8.85 0.18
N PHE A 128 -0.85 -8.39 0.75
CA PHE A 128 0.35 -8.05 0.00
C PHE A 128 1.62 -8.27 0.80
N SER A 129 2.74 -8.41 0.10
CA SER A 129 4.05 -8.57 0.74
C SER A 129 5.05 -7.58 0.18
N ILE A 130 5.88 -7.03 1.06
CA ILE A 130 6.95 -6.08 0.76
C ILE A 130 8.27 -6.62 1.29
N LEU A 131 9.34 -6.47 0.51
CA LEU A 131 10.70 -6.72 0.94
C LEU A 131 11.42 -5.38 1.16
N VAL A 132 11.75 -5.11 2.41
CA VAL A 132 12.57 -3.95 2.79
C VAL A 132 14.01 -4.41 2.94
N TYR A 133 14.92 -3.73 2.26
CA TYR A 133 16.36 -4.01 2.32
C TYR A 133 17.14 -2.78 2.82
N PRO A 134 18.36 -2.98 3.36
CA PRO A 134 19.18 -1.89 3.89
C PRO A 134 19.51 -0.79 2.87
#